data_AF-A0A090VGE8-F1
#
_entry.id   AF-A0A090VGE8-F1
#
_cell.length_a   1.000
_cell.length_b   1.000
_cell.length_c   1.000
_cell.angle_alpha   90.00
_cell.angle_beta   90.00
_cell.angle_gamma   90.00
#
_symmetry.space_group_name_H-M   'P 1'
#
loop_
_entity.id
_entity.type
_entity.pdbx_description
1 polymer ?
#
loop_
_entity_poly.entity_id
_entity_poly.type
_entity_poly.pdbx_seq_one_letter_code
_entity_poly.pdbx_strand_id
1 'polypeptide(L)'
;MSAHFSNKKSIVLGYGGYSKVKYSFLNKLIRFETVMTAVQYFSLAKIGMPYMGVGRNLAYAKTEFFNANGFIQHIKVRSGDDDLFINQVANSKNTAISFSPNSFTSSIPKSSFKAWYKQKRRHVSTAQLYKPKHKILLGLFYLSNVLFWLLAIALLSTMYNWPIALGLFLLRIIIQYIVIGFSSKKLKETDVLLLLPLLEVTLIISQFAIFINNLISKPNFWK
;
A
#
# COMPACT_ATOMS: atom_id res chain seq x y z
N MET A 1 -0.41 9.17 -18.13
CA MET A 1 -0.76 10.12 -17.05
C MET A 1 -1.62 11.27 -17.58
N SER A 2 -1.09 12.12 -18.47
CA SER A 2 -1.76 13.37 -18.91
C SER A 2 -3.16 13.16 -19.52
N ALA A 3 -3.36 12.09 -20.29
CA ALA A 3 -4.64 11.79 -20.94
C ALA A 3 -5.82 11.56 -19.97
N HIS A 4 -5.58 11.39 -18.67
CA HIS A 4 -6.64 11.20 -17.68
C HIS A 4 -7.12 12.51 -17.03
N PHE A 5 -6.50 13.66 -17.34
CA PHE A 5 -7.01 14.96 -16.94
C PHE A 5 -8.27 15.32 -17.73
N SER A 6 -9.19 16.02 -17.08
CA SER A 6 -10.37 16.61 -17.71
C SER A 6 -10.85 17.80 -16.88
N ASN A 7 -11.85 18.54 -17.37
CA ASN A 7 -12.46 19.64 -16.61
C ASN A 7 -12.95 19.23 -15.21
N LYS A 8 -13.24 17.93 -15.00
CA LYS A 8 -13.65 17.40 -13.70
C LYS A 8 -12.50 16.71 -12.96
N LYS A 9 -11.51 16.17 -13.66
CA LYS A 9 -10.42 15.36 -13.09
C LYS A 9 -9.14 16.17 -13.06
N SER A 10 -8.80 16.69 -11.88
CA SER A 10 -7.61 17.52 -11.63
C SER A 10 -6.51 16.77 -10.88
N ILE A 11 -6.73 15.50 -10.50
CA ILE A 11 -5.75 14.62 -9.84
C ILE A 11 -5.70 13.28 -10.57
N VAL A 12 -4.50 12.79 -10.88
CA VAL A 12 -4.25 11.48 -11.48
C VAL A 12 -3.26 10.70 -10.63
N LEU A 13 -3.70 9.58 -10.07
CA LEU A 13 -2.87 8.67 -9.29
C LEU A 13 -2.27 7.61 -10.22
N GLY A 14 -0.96 7.38 -10.14
CA GLY A 14 -0.24 6.44 -10.99
C GLY A 14 0.55 5.40 -10.20
N TYR A 15 0.87 4.27 -10.87
CA TYR A 15 1.66 3.20 -10.25
C TYR A 15 3.17 3.50 -10.28
N GLY A 16 3.77 3.73 -9.11
CA GLY A 16 5.22 3.82 -8.96
C GLY A 16 5.81 2.51 -8.44
N GLY A 17 6.40 1.71 -9.32
CA GLY A 17 7.01 0.43 -9.00
C GLY A 17 8.46 0.53 -8.53
N TYR A 18 9.10 -0.63 -8.38
CA TYR A 18 10.53 -0.76 -8.10
C TYR A 18 11.21 -1.65 -9.13
N SER A 19 12.45 -1.32 -9.50
CA SER A 19 13.24 -2.14 -10.41
C SER A 19 13.45 -3.55 -9.84
N LYS A 20 13.37 -4.57 -10.71
CA LYS A 20 13.56 -5.96 -10.32
C LYS A 20 15.04 -6.23 -10.04
N VAL A 21 15.33 -6.87 -8.91
CA VAL A 21 16.67 -7.33 -8.56
C VAL A 21 16.65 -8.85 -8.53
N LYS A 22 17.51 -9.48 -9.34
CA LYS A 22 17.60 -10.94 -9.41
C LYS A 22 18.01 -11.51 -8.05
N TYR A 23 17.45 -12.67 -7.70
CA TYR A 23 17.76 -13.42 -6.49
C TYR A 23 17.64 -12.63 -5.17
N SER A 24 16.76 -11.62 -5.11
CA SER A 24 16.56 -10.81 -3.91
C SER A 24 15.16 -11.00 -3.32
N PHE A 25 15.08 -11.70 -2.19
CA PHE A 25 13.84 -11.83 -1.42
C PHE A 25 13.33 -10.46 -0.92
N LEU A 26 14.24 -9.59 -0.46
CA LEU A 26 13.90 -8.22 -0.03
C LEU A 26 13.27 -7.42 -1.18
N ASN A 27 13.81 -7.52 -2.41
CA ASN A 27 13.20 -6.85 -3.56
C ASN A 27 11.79 -7.36 -3.85
N LYS A 28 11.57 -8.69 -3.76
CA LYS A 28 10.23 -9.27 -3.89
C LYS A 28 9.28 -8.77 -2.82
N LEU A 29 9.72 -8.68 -1.56
CA LEU A 29 8.93 -8.12 -0.45
C LEU A 29 8.55 -6.66 -0.69
N ILE A 30 9.51 -5.82 -1.08
CA ILE A 30 9.28 -4.39 -1.39
C ILE A 30 8.29 -4.25 -2.55
N ARG A 31 8.44 -5.03 -3.62
CA ARG A 31 7.56 -5.00 -4.79
C ARG A 31 6.18 -5.52 -4.47
N PHE A 32 6.08 -6.60 -3.71
CA PHE A 32 4.80 -7.14 -3.24
C PHE A 32 4.03 -6.11 -2.40
N GLU A 33 4.68 -5.49 -1.43
CA GLU A 33 4.07 -4.42 -0.63
C GLU A 33 3.64 -3.23 -1.50
N THR A 34 4.42 -2.90 -2.53
CA THR A 34 4.10 -1.84 -3.49
C THR A 34 2.86 -2.18 -4.32
N VAL A 35 2.73 -3.44 -4.76
CA VAL A 35 1.52 -3.95 -5.42
C VAL A 35 0.33 -3.90 -4.48
N MET A 36 0.46 -4.38 -3.24
CA MET A 36 -0.62 -4.37 -2.25
C MET A 36 -1.11 -2.95 -1.97
N THR A 37 -0.18 -2.02 -1.76
CA THR A 37 -0.49 -0.59 -1.59
C THR A 37 -1.20 -0.02 -2.82
N ALA A 38 -0.73 -0.36 -4.03
CA ALA A 38 -1.34 0.07 -5.29
C ALA A 38 -2.77 -0.45 -5.47
N VAL A 39 -3.00 -1.72 -5.17
CA VAL A 39 -4.34 -2.31 -5.16
C VAL A 39 -5.25 -1.56 -4.20
N GLN A 40 -4.78 -1.23 -3.00
CA GLN A 40 -5.58 -0.50 -2.01
C GLN A 40 -5.95 0.91 -2.49
N TYR A 41 -4.98 1.76 -2.84
CA TYR A 41 -5.29 3.15 -3.19
C TYR A 41 -6.01 3.28 -4.53
N PHE A 42 -5.74 2.41 -5.51
CA PHE A 42 -6.54 2.39 -6.74
C PHE A 42 -7.97 1.91 -6.50
N SER A 43 -8.16 0.86 -5.70
CA SER A 43 -9.52 0.35 -5.41
C SER A 43 -10.33 1.37 -4.63
N LEU A 44 -9.73 2.00 -3.61
CA LEU A 44 -10.38 3.04 -2.84
C LEU A 44 -10.67 4.29 -3.68
N ALA A 45 -9.75 4.71 -4.57
CA ALA A 45 -10.03 5.79 -5.52
C ALA A 45 -11.18 5.44 -6.48
N LYS A 46 -11.23 4.19 -6.98
CA LYS A 46 -12.28 3.72 -7.89
C LYS A 46 -13.68 3.74 -7.26
N ILE A 47 -13.79 3.45 -5.96
CA ILE A 47 -15.06 3.55 -5.21
C ILE A 47 -15.31 4.95 -4.64
N GLY A 48 -14.51 5.95 -5.02
CA GLY A 48 -14.73 7.35 -4.66
C GLY A 48 -14.13 7.79 -3.32
N MET A 49 -13.24 7.00 -2.72
CA MET A 49 -12.53 7.29 -1.48
C MET A 49 -11.00 7.34 -1.67
N PRO A 50 -10.46 8.19 -2.57
CA PRO A 50 -9.02 8.32 -2.71
C PRO A 50 -8.41 8.82 -1.40
N TYR A 51 -7.32 8.19 -0.96
CA TYR A 51 -6.69 8.50 0.33
C TYR A 51 -5.18 8.73 0.26
N MET A 52 -4.54 8.29 -0.83
CA MET A 52 -3.09 8.28 -0.98
C MET A 52 -2.74 8.33 -2.46
N GLY A 53 -1.63 8.98 -2.78
CA GLY A 53 -0.97 8.92 -4.07
C GLY A 53 0.53 8.87 -3.82
N VAL A 54 1.25 8.16 -4.68
CA VAL A 54 2.69 7.98 -4.48
C VAL A 54 3.43 9.09 -5.21
N GLY A 55 4.27 9.88 -4.53
CA GLY A 55 4.95 11.05 -5.09
C GLY A 55 5.84 10.76 -6.31
N ARG A 56 6.37 9.53 -6.42
CA ARG A 56 7.09 9.08 -7.62
C ARG A 56 6.20 8.81 -8.84
N ASN A 57 4.88 8.83 -8.70
CA ASN A 57 3.93 8.73 -9.81
C ASN A 57 2.58 9.36 -9.47
N LEU A 58 2.58 10.68 -9.31
CA LEU A 58 1.42 11.49 -8.99
C LEU A 58 1.40 12.71 -9.89
N ALA A 59 0.23 13.07 -10.41
CA ALA A 59 0.02 14.32 -11.13
C ALA A 59 -1.23 15.02 -10.61
N TYR A 60 -1.16 16.34 -10.43
CA TYR A 60 -2.30 17.17 -10.06
C TYR A 60 -2.20 18.55 -10.71
N ALA A 61 -3.34 19.19 -10.92
CA ALA A 61 -3.38 20.55 -11.47
C ALA A 61 -2.79 21.56 -10.49
N LYS A 62 -2.10 22.58 -11.01
CA LYS A 62 -1.50 23.66 -10.20
C LYS A 62 -2.54 24.34 -9.29
N THR A 63 -3.78 24.43 -9.75
CA THR A 63 -4.91 24.98 -8.98
C THR A 63 -5.20 24.20 -7.71
N GLU A 64 -5.13 22.86 -7.74
CA GLU A 64 -5.31 22.02 -6.54
C GLU A 64 -4.25 22.33 -5.48
N PHE A 65 -3.01 22.58 -5.90
CA PHE A 65 -1.93 22.96 -4.98
C PHE A 65 -2.19 24.28 -4.29
N PHE A 66 -2.57 25.33 -5.05
CA PHE A 66 -2.85 26.64 -4.45
C PHE A 66 -4.12 26.63 -3.60
N ASN A 67 -5.17 25.93 -4.03
CA ASN A 67 -6.40 25.81 -3.24
C ASN A 67 -6.17 25.14 -1.88
N ALA A 68 -5.16 24.27 -1.78
CA ALA A 68 -4.74 23.66 -0.51
C ALA A 68 -3.77 24.52 0.31
N ASN A 69 -3.39 25.70 -0.18
CA ASN A 69 -2.27 26.51 0.32
C ASN A 69 -0.94 25.71 0.34
N GLY A 70 -0.70 24.94 -0.72
CA GLY A 70 0.44 24.05 -0.84
C GLY A 70 0.48 22.99 0.26
N PHE A 71 1.66 22.79 0.86
CA PHE A 71 1.87 21.79 1.92
C PHE A 71 1.76 22.37 3.34
N ILE A 72 1.21 23.58 3.52
CA ILE A 72 1.21 24.27 4.82
C ILE A 72 0.58 23.42 5.94
N GLN A 73 -0.52 22.71 5.67
CA GLN A 73 -1.18 21.83 6.65
C GLN A 73 -0.29 20.66 7.12
N HIS A 74 0.72 20.31 6.34
CA HIS A 74 1.59 19.16 6.56
C HIS A 74 3.07 19.55 6.69
N ILE A 75 3.39 20.85 6.80
CA ILE A 75 4.78 21.36 6.79
C ILE A 75 5.62 20.85 7.98
N LYS A 76 4.96 20.52 9.10
CA LYS A 76 5.61 19.94 10.29
C LYS A 76 5.85 18.42 10.15
N VAL A 77 5.32 17.79 9.11
CA VAL A 77 5.47 16.36 8.86
C VAL A 77 6.76 16.13 8.08
N ARG A 78 7.57 15.18 8.53
CA ARG A 78 8.92 14.92 8.01
C ARG A 78 8.97 13.91 6.86
N SER A 79 7.82 13.37 6.45
CA SER A 79 7.68 12.33 5.42
C SER A 79 6.21 12.16 5.02
N GLY A 80 5.94 11.86 3.74
CA GLY A 80 4.60 11.53 3.27
C GLY A 80 3.69 12.76 3.06
N ASP A 81 4.32 13.87 2.69
CA ASP A 81 3.67 15.10 2.25
C ASP A 81 2.79 14.88 1.01
N ASP A 82 3.25 14.02 0.08
CA ASP A 82 2.50 13.53 -1.08
C ASP A 82 1.23 12.77 -0.68
N ASP A 83 1.37 11.79 0.21
CA ASP A 83 0.26 10.97 0.70
C ASP A 83 -0.80 11.84 1.39
N LEU A 84 -0.36 12.75 2.27
CA LEU A 84 -1.23 13.62 3.05
C LEU A 84 -1.90 14.68 2.20
N PHE A 85 -1.20 15.27 1.24
CA PHE A 85 -1.80 16.19 0.29
C PHE A 85 -2.95 15.53 -0.47
N ILE A 86 -2.76 14.31 -0.99
CA ILE A 86 -3.83 13.57 -1.63
C ILE A 86 -4.94 13.22 -0.64
N ASN A 87 -4.61 12.82 0.58
CA ASN A 87 -5.60 12.59 1.62
C ASN A 87 -6.46 13.84 1.89
N GLN A 88 -5.86 15.04 1.82
CA GLN A 88 -6.51 16.33 2.01
C GLN A 88 -7.43 16.69 0.85
N VAL A 89 -6.91 16.76 -0.38
CA VAL A 89 -7.59 17.38 -1.55
C VAL A 89 -8.36 16.40 -2.45
N ALA A 90 -8.01 15.12 -2.45
CA ALA A 90 -8.61 14.16 -3.37
C ALA A 90 -10.02 13.73 -2.94
N ASN A 91 -10.90 13.58 -3.93
CA ASN A 91 -12.27 13.10 -3.76
C ASN A 91 -12.75 12.34 -5.02
N SER A 92 -13.95 11.75 -4.93
CA SER A 92 -14.55 10.96 -6.02
C SER A 92 -14.71 11.73 -7.33
N LYS A 93 -14.95 13.05 -7.25
CA LYS A 93 -15.20 13.89 -8.42
C LYS A 93 -13.90 14.27 -9.12
N ASN A 94 -12.86 14.64 -8.37
CA ASN A 94 -11.62 15.20 -8.93
C ASN A 94 -10.49 14.20 -9.22
N THR A 95 -10.64 12.94 -8.80
CA THR A 95 -9.55 11.95 -8.91
C THR A 95 -9.77 10.93 -10.02
N ALA A 96 -8.71 10.66 -10.79
CA ALA A 96 -8.60 9.58 -11.76
C ALA A 96 -7.40 8.67 -11.41
N ILE A 97 -7.39 7.46 -11.98
CA ILE A 97 -6.30 6.50 -11.82
C ILE A 97 -5.70 6.16 -13.19
N SER A 98 -4.38 6.00 -13.24
CA SER A 98 -3.64 5.63 -14.45
C SER A 98 -2.79 4.40 -14.16
N PHE A 99 -3.23 3.25 -14.65
CA PHE A 99 -2.50 1.99 -14.57
C PHE A 99 -2.01 1.49 -15.94
N SER A 100 -1.93 2.38 -16.94
CA SER A 100 -1.37 2.08 -18.25
C SER A 100 0.14 1.83 -18.13
N PRO A 101 0.72 0.80 -18.78
CA PRO A 101 2.15 0.51 -18.63
C PRO A 101 3.10 1.66 -18.96
N ASN A 102 2.74 2.49 -19.94
CA ASN A 102 3.54 3.66 -20.33
C ASN A 102 3.50 4.79 -19.29
N SER A 103 2.62 4.71 -18.29
CA SER A 103 2.56 5.66 -17.18
C SER A 103 3.33 5.20 -15.96
N PHE A 104 3.93 4.01 -15.95
CA PHE A 104 4.62 3.50 -14.78
C PHE A 104 5.96 4.18 -14.59
N THR A 105 6.29 4.47 -13.33
CA THR A 105 7.64 4.90 -12.95
C THR A 105 8.30 3.79 -12.14
N SER A 106 9.63 3.75 -12.14
CA SER A 106 10.41 2.77 -11.39
C SER A 106 11.41 3.46 -10.47
N SER A 107 11.51 2.99 -9.24
CA SER A 107 12.50 3.43 -8.27
C SER A 107 13.52 2.33 -7.94
N ILE A 108 14.68 2.74 -7.45
CA ILE A 108 15.69 1.81 -6.95
C ILE A 108 15.25 1.30 -5.56
N PRO A 109 15.14 -0.03 -5.34
CA PRO A 109 14.74 -0.59 -4.05
C PRO A 109 15.86 -0.40 -3.01
N LYS A 110 15.51 -0.48 -1.72
CA LYS A 110 16.52 -0.56 -0.67
C LYS A 110 17.28 -1.88 -0.77
N SER A 111 18.60 -1.83 -0.58
CA SER A 111 19.50 -2.97 -0.68
C SER A 111 19.61 -3.80 0.60
N SER A 112 19.11 -3.30 1.74
CA SER A 112 19.17 -4.01 3.02
C SER A 112 17.87 -3.93 3.82
N PHE A 113 17.57 -4.98 4.59
CA PHE A 113 16.40 -5.04 5.47
C PHE A 113 16.40 -3.91 6.49
N LYS A 114 17.56 -3.56 7.05
CA LYS A 114 17.69 -2.44 8.00
C LYS A 114 17.28 -1.11 7.37
N ALA A 115 17.73 -0.82 6.14
CA ALA A 115 17.37 0.40 5.43
C ALA A 115 15.88 0.43 5.05
N TRP A 116 15.35 -0.69 4.57
CA TRP A 116 13.92 -0.85 4.29
C TRP A 116 13.07 -0.66 5.56
N TYR A 117 13.43 -1.30 6.66
CA TYR A 117 12.73 -1.18 7.93
C TYR A 117 12.71 0.25 8.47
N LYS A 118 13.88 0.95 8.44
CA LYS A 118 13.97 2.38 8.79
C LYS A 118 13.05 3.23 7.90
N GLN A 119 12.99 2.94 6.60
CA GLN A 119 12.08 3.64 5.69
C GLN A 119 10.62 3.39 6.08
N LYS A 120 10.22 2.15 6.36
CA LYS A 120 8.82 1.80 6.69
C LYS A 120 8.35 2.34 8.02
N ARG A 121 9.22 2.38 9.03
CA ARG A 121 8.91 3.06 10.29
C ARG A 121 8.52 4.52 10.09
N ARG A 122 9.17 5.24 9.15
CA ARG A 122 8.80 6.63 8.81
C ARG A 122 7.45 6.70 8.11
N HIS A 123 7.18 5.85 7.12
CA HIS A 123 5.87 5.84 6.43
C HIS A 123 4.69 5.55 7.36
N VAL A 124 4.84 4.62 8.30
CA VAL A 124 3.77 4.30 9.27
C VAL A 124 3.43 5.50 10.15
N SER A 125 4.41 6.36 10.48
CA SER A 125 4.14 7.57 11.25
C SER A 125 3.26 8.59 10.51
N THR A 126 3.37 8.66 9.18
CA THR A 126 2.51 9.51 8.34
C THR A 126 1.07 9.03 8.33
N ALA A 127 0.84 7.70 8.29
CA ALA A 127 -0.50 7.12 8.22
C ALA A 127 -1.40 7.49 9.41
N GLN A 128 -0.82 7.85 10.57
CA GLN A 128 -1.57 8.33 11.74
C GLN A 128 -2.30 9.66 11.49
N LEU A 129 -1.82 10.44 10.52
CA LEU A 129 -2.35 11.76 10.16
C LEU A 129 -3.44 11.69 9.07
N TYR A 130 -3.77 10.50 8.56
CA TYR A 130 -4.88 10.34 7.62
C TYR A 130 -6.23 10.66 8.27
N LYS A 131 -7.20 11.04 7.42
CA LYS A 131 -8.62 11.18 7.78
C LYS A 131 -9.12 9.92 8.51
N PRO A 132 -9.94 10.05 9.58
CA PRO A 132 -10.37 8.92 10.41
C PRO A 132 -10.94 7.73 9.62
N LYS A 133 -11.80 7.99 8.63
CA LYS A 133 -12.37 6.94 7.76
C LYS A 133 -11.31 6.09 7.06
N HIS A 134 -10.22 6.70 6.59
CA HIS A 134 -9.14 5.99 5.91
C HIS A 134 -8.31 5.18 6.90
N LYS A 135 -8.08 5.70 8.11
CA LYS A 135 -7.41 4.96 9.19
C LYS A 135 -8.19 3.72 9.60
N ILE A 136 -9.51 3.84 9.74
CA ILE A 136 -10.38 2.71 10.07
C ILE A 136 -10.33 1.65 8.97
N LEU A 137 -10.49 2.03 7.69
CA LEU A 137 -10.44 1.08 6.57
C LEU A 137 -9.10 0.34 6.47
N LEU A 138 -7.98 1.06 6.56
CA LEU A 138 -6.65 0.46 6.51
C LEU A 138 -6.36 -0.41 7.74
N GLY A 139 -6.81 0.03 8.92
CA GLY A 139 -6.70 -0.73 10.15
C GLY A 139 -7.50 -2.03 10.12
N LEU A 140 -8.76 -1.98 9.65
CA LEU A 140 -9.60 -3.16 9.46
C LEU A 140 -9.02 -4.12 8.42
N PHE A 141 -8.48 -3.61 7.32
CA PHE A 141 -7.79 -4.45 6.34
C PHE A 141 -6.62 -5.19 7.00
N TYR A 142 -5.73 -4.49 7.70
CA TYR A 142 -4.61 -5.13 8.39
C TYR A 142 -5.06 -6.14 9.44
N LEU A 143 -6.02 -5.76 10.30
CA LEU A 143 -6.56 -6.61 11.34
C LEU A 143 -7.20 -7.89 10.77
N SER A 144 -7.95 -7.78 9.67
CA SER A 144 -8.57 -8.94 9.01
C SER A 144 -7.53 -9.95 8.51
N ASN A 145 -6.38 -9.49 8.02
CA ASN A 145 -5.30 -10.37 7.59
C ASN A 145 -4.60 -11.04 8.78
N VAL A 146 -4.36 -10.30 9.86
CA VAL A 146 -3.81 -10.87 11.11
C VAL A 146 -4.74 -11.94 11.67
N LEU A 147 -6.03 -11.61 11.83
CA LEU A 147 -7.03 -12.53 12.36
C LEU A 147 -7.20 -13.76 11.47
N PHE A 148 -7.17 -13.61 10.15
CA PHE A 148 -7.24 -14.75 9.24
C PHE A 148 -6.13 -15.77 9.53
N TRP A 149 -4.87 -15.32 9.60
CA TRP A 149 -3.75 -16.23 9.85
C TRP A 149 -3.79 -16.84 11.24
N LEU A 150 -4.10 -16.06 12.28
CA LEU A 150 -4.21 -16.57 13.65
C LEU A 150 -5.34 -17.59 13.80
N LEU A 151 -6.53 -17.31 13.26
CA LEU A 151 -7.69 -18.20 13.32
C LEU A 151 -7.46 -19.46 12.47
N ALA A 152 -6.85 -19.34 11.28
CA ALA A 152 -6.53 -20.51 10.47
C ALA A 152 -5.58 -21.46 11.21
N ILE A 153 -4.51 -20.93 11.82
CA ILE A 153 -3.57 -21.74 12.61
C ILE A 153 -4.28 -22.36 13.82
N ALA A 154 -5.04 -21.59 14.58
CA ALA A 154 -5.73 -22.07 15.78
C ALA A 154 -6.76 -23.16 15.46
N LEU A 155 -7.59 -22.97 14.43
CA LEU A 155 -8.61 -23.96 14.06
C LEU A 155 -7.98 -25.24 13.51
N LEU A 156 -6.97 -25.13 12.63
CA LEU A 156 -6.30 -26.29 12.07
C LEU A 156 -5.49 -27.07 13.13
N SER A 157 -4.92 -26.40 14.14
CA SER A 157 -4.18 -27.09 15.20
C SER A 157 -5.06 -27.90 16.13
N THR A 158 -6.34 -27.55 16.30
CA THR A 158 -7.29 -28.35 17.10
C THR A 158 -7.66 -29.68 16.46
N MET A 159 -7.46 -29.85 15.15
CA MET A 159 -7.93 -30.98 14.34
C MET A 159 -9.46 -31.22 14.37
N TYR A 160 -10.22 -30.41 15.08
CA TYR A 160 -11.68 -30.48 15.12
C TYR A 160 -12.27 -29.88 13.84
N ASN A 161 -13.04 -30.67 13.08
CA ASN A 161 -13.61 -30.27 11.78
C ASN A 161 -12.58 -29.63 10.82
N TRP A 162 -11.33 -30.14 10.86
CA TRP A 162 -10.22 -29.62 10.06
C TRP A 162 -10.51 -29.54 8.54
N PRO A 163 -11.35 -30.40 7.91
CA PRO A 163 -11.66 -30.24 6.49
C PRO A 163 -12.40 -28.94 6.19
N ILE A 164 -13.28 -28.47 7.09
CA ILE A 164 -14.00 -27.20 6.95
C ILE A 164 -13.04 -26.04 7.08
N ALA A 165 -12.20 -26.06 8.13
CA ALA A 165 -11.18 -25.03 8.35
C ALA A 165 -10.20 -24.93 7.16
N LEU A 166 -9.76 -26.08 6.65
CA LEU A 166 -8.90 -26.15 5.47
C LEU A 166 -9.62 -25.62 4.21
N GLY A 167 -10.90 -25.98 4.02
CA GLY A 167 -11.70 -25.48 2.90
C GLY A 167 -11.83 -23.95 2.90
N LEU A 168 -12.10 -23.34 4.05
CA LEU A 168 -12.18 -21.87 4.20
C LEU A 168 -10.81 -21.21 3.99
N PHE A 169 -9.74 -21.81 4.52
CA PHE A 169 -8.37 -21.35 4.30
C PHE A 169 -8.03 -21.34 2.80
N LEU A 170 -8.23 -22.48 2.10
CA LEU A 170 -7.96 -22.61 0.68
C LEU A 170 -8.82 -21.66 -0.15
N LEU A 171 -10.10 -21.49 0.18
CA LEU A 171 -10.99 -20.54 -0.49
C LEU A 171 -10.44 -19.11 -0.40
N ARG A 172 -10.03 -18.66 0.80
CA ARG A 172 -9.44 -17.33 0.97
C ARG A 172 -8.15 -17.20 0.16
N ILE A 173 -7.27 -18.20 0.20
CA ILE A 173 -6.03 -18.20 -0.57
C ILE A 173 -6.31 -18.11 -2.07
N ILE A 174 -7.27 -18.89 -2.60
CA ILE A 174 -7.67 -18.83 -4.01
C ILE A 174 -8.19 -17.43 -4.39
N ILE A 175 -9.11 -16.86 -3.59
CA ILE A 175 -9.62 -15.50 -3.82
C ILE A 175 -8.47 -14.49 -3.84
N GLN A 176 -7.52 -14.60 -2.92
CA GLN A 176 -6.36 -13.74 -2.86
C GLN A 176 -5.48 -13.87 -4.12
N TYR A 177 -5.20 -15.09 -4.57
CA TYR A 177 -4.45 -15.32 -5.81
C TYR A 177 -5.16 -14.77 -7.04
N ILE A 178 -6.50 -14.83 -7.10
CA ILE A 178 -7.29 -14.24 -8.18
C ILE A 178 -7.15 -12.71 -8.17
N VAL A 179 -7.45 -12.07 -7.04
CA VAL A 179 -7.46 -10.60 -6.91
C VAL A 179 -6.07 -10.01 -7.15
N ILE A 180 -5.05 -10.55 -6.48
CA ILE A 180 -3.68 -10.09 -6.63
C ILE A 180 -3.10 -10.55 -7.97
N GLY A 181 -3.49 -11.71 -8.49
CA GLY A 181 -3.08 -12.19 -9.83
C GLY A 181 -3.47 -11.23 -10.95
N PHE A 182 -4.75 -10.83 -11.00
CA PHE A 182 -5.22 -9.83 -11.97
C PHE A 182 -4.54 -8.48 -11.78
N SER A 183 -4.35 -8.06 -10.53
CA SER A 183 -3.73 -6.77 -10.21
C SER A 183 -2.24 -6.75 -10.59
N SER A 184 -1.47 -7.74 -10.16
CA SER A 184 -0.05 -7.91 -10.52
C SER A 184 0.15 -8.04 -12.02
N LYS A 185 -0.78 -8.69 -12.75
CA LYS A 185 -0.73 -8.73 -14.22
C LYS A 185 -0.86 -7.34 -14.83
N LYS A 186 -1.83 -6.53 -14.37
CA LYS A 186 -1.99 -5.14 -14.81
C LYS A 186 -0.76 -4.28 -14.47
N LEU A 187 -0.14 -4.52 -13.32
CA LEU A 187 1.01 -3.76 -12.84
C LEU A 187 2.38 -4.28 -13.33
N LYS A 188 2.41 -5.38 -14.11
CA LYS A 188 3.63 -6.07 -14.61
C LYS A 188 4.53 -6.67 -13.51
N GLU A 189 3.92 -7.10 -12.40
CA GLU A 189 4.59 -7.60 -11.19
C GLU A 189 4.27 -9.07 -10.89
N THR A 190 4.07 -9.92 -11.90
CA THR A 190 3.54 -11.29 -11.73
C THR A 190 4.45 -12.25 -10.96
N ASP A 191 5.76 -12.02 -10.92
CA ASP A 191 6.73 -12.90 -10.23
C ASP A 191 6.69 -12.82 -8.69
N VAL A 192 5.93 -11.88 -8.12
CA VAL A 192 5.64 -11.84 -6.68
C VAL A 192 4.57 -12.87 -6.29
N LEU A 193 3.75 -13.33 -7.25
CA LEU A 193 2.65 -14.26 -6.99
C LEU A 193 3.14 -15.62 -6.50
N LEU A 194 4.29 -16.07 -6.99
CA LEU A 194 4.87 -17.38 -6.63
C LEU A 194 5.08 -17.52 -5.11
N LEU A 195 5.42 -16.42 -4.42
CA LEU A 195 5.69 -16.42 -2.99
C LEU A 195 4.61 -15.69 -2.20
N LEU A 196 3.40 -15.53 -2.76
CA LEU A 196 2.38 -14.64 -2.21
C LEU A 196 2.08 -14.91 -0.72
N PRO A 197 1.75 -16.14 -0.27
CA PRO A 197 1.45 -16.38 1.14
C PRO A 197 2.64 -16.09 2.05
N LEU A 198 3.86 -16.46 1.61
CA LEU A 198 5.08 -16.19 2.36
C LEU A 198 5.36 -14.68 2.49
N LEU A 199 5.19 -13.93 1.40
CA LEU A 199 5.37 -12.48 1.37
C LEU A 199 4.32 -11.76 2.20
N GLU A 200 3.08 -12.24 2.21
CA GLU A 200 2.02 -11.72 3.07
C GLU A 200 2.34 -11.90 4.54
N VAL A 201 2.67 -13.13 4.98
CA VAL A 201 3.02 -13.39 6.38
C VAL A 201 4.23 -12.57 6.81
N THR A 202 5.26 -12.49 5.95
CA THR A 202 6.44 -11.65 6.20
C THR A 202 6.06 -10.18 6.35
N LEU A 203 5.17 -9.68 5.50
CA LEU A 203 4.71 -8.30 5.55
C LEU A 203 3.92 -8.02 6.84
N ILE A 204 3.01 -8.92 7.24
CA ILE A 204 2.24 -8.82 8.50
C ILE A 204 3.17 -8.76 9.70
N ILE A 205 4.12 -9.71 9.81
CA ILE A 205 5.08 -9.76 10.92
C ILE A 205 5.91 -8.46 10.96
N SER A 206 6.38 -7.99 9.79
CA SER A 206 7.18 -6.77 9.72
C SER A 206 6.39 -5.52 10.14
N GLN A 207 5.12 -5.42 9.74
CA GLN A 207 4.23 -4.31 10.10
C GLN A 207 3.90 -4.32 11.59
N PHE A 208 3.65 -5.50 12.16
CA PHE A 208 3.46 -5.66 13.60
C PHE A 208 4.70 -5.22 14.37
N ALA A 209 5.89 -5.67 13.97
CA ALA A 209 7.16 -5.27 14.58
C ALA A 209 7.38 -3.74 14.49
N ILE A 210 7.06 -3.13 13.35
CA ILE A 210 7.15 -1.67 13.16
C ILE A 210 6.19 -0.95 14.09
N PHE A 211 4.95 -1.44 14.22
CA PHE A 211 3.94 -0.87 15.09
C PHE A 211 4.41 -0.87 16.55
N ILE A 212 4.85 -2.02 17.07
CA ILE A 212 5.41 -2.15 18.43
C ILE A 212 6.62 -1.22 18.62
N ASN A 213 7.56 -1.21 17.68
CA ASN A 213 8.74 -0.36 17.79
C ASN A 213 8.42 1.14 17.77
N ASN A 214 7.37 1.55 17.05
CA ASN A 214 6.92 2.93 16.99
C ASN A 214 6.13 3.36 18.23
N LEU A 215 5.51 2.42 18.97
CA LEU A 215 4.96 2.68 20.31
C LEU A 215 6.08 2.93 21.33
N ILE A 216 7.18 2.16 21.25
CA ILE A 216 8.30 2.25 22.20
C ILE A 216 9.25 3.41 21.86
N SER A 217 9.55 3.62 20.58
CA SER A 217 10.54 4.61 20.13
C SER A 217 10.04 5.36 18.89
N LYS A 218 10.10 6.69 18.91
CA LYS A 218 9.80 7.47 17.71
C LYS A 218 10.90 7.23 16.64
N PRO A 219 10.56 7.16 15.34
CA PRO A 219 11.55 6.94 14.31
C PRO A 219 12.59 8.08 14.27
N ASN A 220 13.88 7.74 14.32
CA ASN A 220 14.97 8.71 14.16
C ASN A 220 15.10 9.11 12.68
N PHE A 221 14.78 10.37 12.40
CA PHE A 221 14.83 10.95 11.05
C PHE A 221 16.26 11.30 10.59
N TRP A 222 17.22 11.40 11.54
CA TRP A 222 18.61 11.76 11.28
C TRP A 222 19.55 10.64 11.73
N LYS A 223 20.22 10.03 10.76
CA LYS A 223 21.47 9.24 10.82
C LYS A 223 21.82 8.88 9.39
#